data_AF-A0A848LNX3-F1
#
_entry.id   AF-A0A848LNX3-F1
#
_cell.length_a   1.000
_cell.length_b   1.000
_cell.length_c   1.000
_cell.angle_alpha   90.00
_cell.angle_beta   90.00
_cell.angle_gamma   90.00
#
_symmetry.space_group_name_H-M   'P 1'
#
loop_
_entity.id
_entity.type
_entity.pdbx_description
1 polymer ?
#
loop_
_entity_poly.entity_id
_entity_poly.type
_entity_poly.pdbx_seq_one_letter_code
_entity_poly.pdbx_strand_id
1 'polypeptide(L)'
;MSQSGSSPEGARVRWLVAGAFSPAPSGRRFHLTPESFGSELARAASGLRVTVPDRLGAGDTRTVELSFDKLRAFGLADLVTTIPELRALHALRDQLNSSDPLRPLNPEEAAARVASITGAGRLPDAVAEALRPP
;
A
#
# COMPACT_ATOMS: atom_id res chain seq x y z
N MET A 1 59.03 32.90 12.41
CA MET A 1 58.23 31.83 13.04
C MET A 1 57.02 31.58 12.17
N SER A 2 56.76 30.31 11.94
CA SER A 2 56.06 29.74 10.79
C SER A 2 54.58 30.05 10.70
N GLN A 3 54.11 30.10 9.45
CA GLN A 3 52.71 30.02 9.05
C GLN A 3 52.07 28.75 9.62
N SER A 4 50.86 28.88 10.16
CA SER A 4 49.92 27.78 10.31
C SER A 4 48.66 28.19 9.56
N GLY A 5 48.60 27.80 8.28
CA GLY A 5 47.42 27.96 7.46
C GLY A 5 46.27 27.13 8.05
N SER A 6 45.17 27.78 8.39
CA SER A 6 43.88 27.10 8.50
C SER A 6 43.41 26.77 7.09
N SER A 7 43.86 25.63 6.56
CA SER A 7 43.23 25.01 5.40
C SER A 7 41.73 24.86 5.70
N PRO A 8 40.79 25.22 4.80
CA PRO A 8 39.38 24.94 4.99
C PRO A 8 39.12 23.44 4.75
N GLU A 9 39.74 22.59 5.55
CA GLU A 9 39.49 21.15 5.56
C GLU A 9 38.11 20.91 6.16
N GLY A 10 37.11 20.83 5.27
CA GLY A 10 35.88 20.10 5.52
C GLY A 10 34.72 20.90 6.09
N ALA A 11 34.36 22.04 5.49
CA ALA A 11 33.04 22.62 5.70
C ALA A 11 31.96 21.62 5.26
N ARG A 12 31.38 20.89 6.21
CA ARG A 12 30.29 19.94 5.94
C ARG A 12 28.95 20.66 6.04
N VAL A 13 28.28 20.80 4.90
CA VAL A 13 26.91 21.30 4.85
C VAL A 13 25.97 20.25 5.45
N ARG A 14 25.12 20.66 6.39
CA ARG A 14 24.05 19.83 6.95
C ARG A 14 22.71 20.49 6.68
N TRP A 15 21.82 19.75 6.05
CA TRP A 15 20.45 20.19 5.81
C TRP A 15 19.56 19.70 6.94
N LEU A 16 18.79 20.62 7.53
CA LEU A 16 17.70 20.27 8.43
C LEU A 16 16.41 20.20 7.62
N VAL A 17 15.78 19.03 7.61
CA VAL A 17 14.47 18.81 6.99
C VAL A 17 13.47 18.53 8.10
N ALA A 18 12.41 19.34 8.18
CA ALA A 18 11.33 19.20 9.15
C ALA A 18 9.99 19.12 8.43
N GLY A 19 9.13 18.19 8.84
CA GLY A 19 7.85 17.93 8.19
C GLY A 19 7.01 16.89 8.94
N ALA A 20 5.78 16.71 8.49
CA ALA A 20 4.84 15.73 9.03
C ALA A 20 5.14 14.32 8.49
N PHE A 21 6.24 13.72 8.97
CA PHE A 21 6.69 12.39 8.53
C PHE A 21 6.09 11.23 9.33
N SER A 22 5.32 11.50 10.38
CA SER A 22 4.60 10.49 11.17
C SER A 22 3.19 10.97 11.54
N PRO A 23 2.23 10.06 11.81
CA PRO A 23 0.84 10.43 12.14
C PRO A 23 0.71 11.31 13.38
N ALA A 24 1.64 11.17 14.33
CA ALA A 24 1.71 11.98 15.53
C ALA A 24 3.08 12.70 15.63
N PRO A 25 3.14 13.91 16.22
CA PRO A 25 4.40 14.60 16.47
C PRO A 25 5.31 13.75 17.37
N SER A 26 6.52 13.43 16.90
CA SER A 26 7.47 12.64 17.68
C SER A 26 8.57 13.47 18.35
N GLY A 27 8.82 14.69 17.86
CA GLY A 27 9.93 15.55 18.32
C GLY A 27 11.33 15.01 18.04
N ARG A 28 11.43 13.87 17.33
CA ARG A 28 12.68 13.15 17.14
C ARG A 28 13.56 13.82 16.09
N ARG A 29 14.86 13.86 16.37
CA ARG A 29 15.91 14.25 15.44
C ARG A 29 16.83 13.07 15.22
N PHE A 30 17.17 12.80 13.97
CA PHE A 30 18.07 11.71 13.59
C PHE A 30 18.82 12.11 12.33
N HIS A 31 19.99 11.48 12.11
CA HIS A 31 20.71 11.64 10.86
C HIS A 31 20.17 10.64 9.84
N LEU A 32 19.76 11.17 8.69
CA LEU A 32 19.31 10.37 7.57
C LEU A 32 20.46 10.14 6.60
N THR A 33 20.83 8.89 6.38
CA THR A 33 21.81 8.44 5.40
C THR A 33 21.16 7.38 4.51
N PRO A 34 21.76 7.02 3.35
CA PRO A 34 21.25 5.92 2.53
C PRO A 34 21.06 4.62 3.33
N GLU A 35 21.94 4.36 4.31
CA GLU A 35 21.92 3.17 5.15
C GLU A 35 20.85 3.24 6.24
N SER A 36 20.60 4.42 6.82
CA SER A 36 19.56 4.59 7.87
C SER A 36 18.17 4.84 7.32
N PHE A 37 18.04 5.13 6.02
CA PHE A 37 16.76 5.52 5.43
C PHE A 37 15.67 4.46 5.58
N GLY A 38 15.95 3.20 5.28
CA GLY A 38 14.96 2.12 5.35
C GLY A 38 14.42 1.89 6.76
N SER A 39 15.29 1.90 7.77
CA SER A 39 14.88 1.69 9.16
C SER A 39 14.10 2.87 9.73
N GLU A 40 14.47 4.11 9.37
CA GLU A 40 13.72 5.31 9.77
C GLU A 40 12.36 5.38 9.08
N LEU A 41 12.27 5.00 7.80
CA LEU A 41 11.01 4.90 7.07
C LEU A 41 10.10 3.83 7.69
N ALA A 42 10.61 2.61 7.90
CA ALA A 42 9.85 1.52 8.50
C ALA A 42 9.26 1.89 9.86
N ARG A 43 10.00 2.67 10.65
CA ARG A 43 9.50 3.13 11.95
C ARG A 43 8.45 4.24 11.83
N ALA A 44 8.62 5.17 10.89
CA ALA A 44 7.70 6.29 10.71
C ALA A 44 6.39 5.89 10.01
N ALA A 45 6.45 4.89 9.14
CA ALA A 45 5.37 4.45 8.27
C ALA A 45 4.83 3.06 8.64
N SER A 46 4.87 2.69 9.92
CA SER A 46 4.29 1.45 10.45
C SER A 46 2.93 1.69 11.08
N GLY A 47 1.99 0.75 10.91
CA GLY A 47 0.68 0.77 11.55
C GLY A 47 -0.20 1.96 11.11
N LEU A 48 0.00 2.44 9.88
CA LEU A 48 -0.77 3.53 9.32
C LEU A 48 -2.20 3.06 9.06
N ARG A 49 -3.17 3.71 9.70
CA ARG A 49 -4.59 3.42 9.49
C ARG A 49 -5.18 4.42 8.51
N VAL A 50 -5.59 3.91 7.34
CA VAL A 50 -6.19 4.73 6.29
C VAL A 50 -7.64 4.32 6.13
N THR A 51 -8.55 5.29 6.21
CA THR A 51 -9.98 5.08 5.96
C THR A 51 -10.30 5.61 4.57
N VAL A 52 -10.86 4.76 3.73
CA VAL A 52 -11.28 5.09 2.36
C VAL A 52 -12.75 4.76 2.17
N PRO A 53 -13.46 5.37 1.21
CA PRO A 53 -14.79 4.91 0.82
C PRO A 53 -14.76 3.43 0.41
N ASP A 54 -15.68 2.61 0.92
CA ASP A 54 -15.72 1.20 0.54
C ASP A 54 -16.33 1.06 -0.86
N ARG A 55 -15.55 0.49 -1.78
CA ARG A 55 -15.99 0.18 -3.15
C ARG A 55 -16.10 -1.32 -3.40
N LEU A 56 -15.72 -2.14 -2.43
CA LEU A 56 -15.68 -3.59 -2.55
C LEU A 56 -16.94 -4.21 -1.93
N GLY A 57 -17.20 -3.88 -0.66
CA GLY A 57 -18.36 -4.38 0.08
C GLY A 57 -19.54 -3.40 0.07
N ALA A 58 -20.48 -3.63 0.99
CA ALA A 58 -21.67 -2.80 1.22
C ALA A 58 -21.46 -1.66 2.23
N GLY A 59 -20.31 -1.57 2.91
CA GLY A 59 -20.05 -0.50 3.89
C GLY A 59 -19.92 0.89 3.25
N ASP A 60 -19.95 1.95 4.05
CA ASP A 60 -19.67 3.31 3.54
C ASP A 60 -18.16 3.56 3.41
N THR A 61 -17.40 3.06 4.38
CA THR A 61 -15.94 3.20 4.46
C THR A 61 -15.27 1.91 4.88
N ARG A 62 -14.03 1.73 4.45
CA ARG A 62 -13.14 0.63 4.84
C ARG A 62 -11.86 1.22 5.44
N THR A 63 -11.46 0.69 6.58
CA THR A 63 -10.18 1.02 7.20
C THR A 63 -9.17 -0.07 6.92
N VAL A 64 -7.99 0.32 6.45
CA VAL A 64 -6.88 -0.58 6.15
C VAL A 64 -5.67 -0.17 6.96
N GLU A 65 -4.98 -1.14 7.53
CA GLU A 65 -3.73 -0.94 8.26
C GLU A 65 -2.55 -1.25 7.34
N LEU A 66 -1.63 -0.30 7.19
CA LEU A 66 -0.52 -0.34 6.25
C LEU A 66 0.81 -0.09 6.95
N SER A 67 1.83 -0.80 6.50
CA SER A 67 3.21 -0.61 6.95
C SER A 67 4.14 -0.59 5.74
N PHE A 68 5.06 0.38 5.69
CA PHE A 68 5.98 0.57 4.57
C PHE A 68 7.43 0.54 5.04
N ASP A 69 8.23 -0.38 4.49
CA ASP A 69 9.64 -0.56 4.81
C ASP A 69 10.59 0.10 3.78
N LYS A 70 10.06 0.46 2.61
CA LYS A 70 10.79 1.07 1.48
C LYS A 70 9.88 1.98 0.66
N LEU A 71 10.45 2.97 -0.02
CA LEU A 71 9.68 3.90 -0.86
C LEU A 71 8.88 3.22 -1.97
N ARG A 72 9.42 2.14 -2.55
CA ARG A 72 8.73 1.38 -3.59
C ARG A 72 7.41 0.79 -3.10
N ALA A 73 7.30 0.45 -1.81
CA ALA A 73 6.10 -0.15 -1.24
C ALA A 73 4.87 0.78 -1.26
N PHE A 74 5.05 2.08 -1.50
CA PHE A 74 3.96 3.02 -1.74
C PHE A 74 3.34 2.87 -3.15
N GLY A 75 3.97 2.10 -4.03
CA GLY A 75 3.47 1.81 -5.37
C GLY A 75 2.22 0.94 -5.34
N LEU A 76 1.34 1.13 -6.32
CA LEU A 76 0.07 0.40 -6.42
C LEU A 76 0.25 -1.12 -6.43
N ALA A 77 1.25 -1.63 -7.16
CA ALA A 77 1.51 -3.06 -7.24
C ALA A 77 1.83 -3.67 -5.87
N ASP A 78 2.73 -3.03 -5.11
CA ASP A 78 3.06 -3.46 -3.76
C ASP A 78 1.85 -3.33 -2.82
N LEU A 79 1.09 -2.22 -2.90
CA LEU A 79 -0.13 -2.02 -2.10
C LEU A 79 -1.18 -3.12 -2.31
N VAL A 80 -1.43 -3.51 -3.56
CA VAL A 80 -2.35 -4.61 -3.90
C VAL A 80 -1.88 -5.91 -3.25
N THR A 81 -0.57 -6.15 -3.21
CA THR A 81 -0.05 -7.33 -2.52
C THR A 81 -0.06 -7.18 -1.00
N THR A 82 0.00 -5.98 -0.43
CA THR A 82 0.01 -5.81 1.04
C THR A 82 -1.37 -6.00 1.65
N ILE A 83 -2.43 -5.52 0.99
CA ILE A 83 -3.81 -5.59 1.48
C ILE A 83 -4.37 -7.00 1.20
N PRO A 84 -4.73 -7.80 2.23
CA PRO A 84 -5.13 -9.19 2.06
C PRO A 84 -6.28 -9.40 1.09
N GLU A 85 -7.31 -8.54 1.14
CA GLU A 85 -8.49 -8.64 0.28
C GLU A 85 -8.14 -8.36 -1.18
N LEU A 86 -7.30 -7.35 -1.44
CA LEU A 86 -6.87 -7.02 -2.81
C LEU A 86 -5.98 -8.12 -3.39
N ARG A 87 -5.10 -8.71 -2.57
CA ARG A 87 -4.28 -9.85 -2.96
C ARG A 87 -5.16 -11.06 -3.31
N ALA A 88 -6.18 -11.34 -2.50
CA ALA A 88 -7.11 -12.44 -2.75
C ALA A 88 -7.92 -12.21 -4.04
N LEU A 89 -8.39 -10.99 -4.29
CA LEU A 89 -9.05 -10.63 -5.54
C LEU A 89 -8.13 -10.78 -6.76
N HIS A 90 -6.86 -10.38 -6.64
CA HIS A 90 -5.87 -10.55 -7.70
C HIS A 90 -5.64 -12.04 -8.01
N ALA A 91 -5.49 -12.87 -6.97
CA ALA A 91 -5.35 -14.32 -7.13
C ALA A 91 -6.60 -14.95 -7.76
N LEU A 92 -7.80 -14.51 -7.36
CA LEU A 92 -9.04 -14.95 -7.97
C LEU A 92 -9.08 -14.60 -9.47
N ARG A 93 -8.73 -13.37 -9.84
CA ARG A 93 -8.63 -12.96 -11.26
C ARG A 93 -7.68 -13.87 -12.04
N ASP A 94 -6.51 -14.17 -11.50
CA ASP A 94 -5.52 -15.01 -12.17
C ASP A 94 -6.04 -16.44 -12.35
N GLN A 95 -6.74 -16.99 -11.34
CA GLN A 95 -7.42 -18.28 -11.45
C GLN A 95 -8.48 -18.29 -12.55
N LEU A 96 -9.32 -17.25 -12.62
CA LEU A 96 -10.36 -17.11 -13.64
C LEU A 96 -9.75 -17.03 -15.05
N ASN A 97 -8.65 -16.29 -15.22
CA ASN A 97 -7.95 -16.18 -16.50
C ASN A 97 -7.24 -17.48 -16.92
N SER A 98 -6.83 -18.31 -15.95
CA SER A 98 -6.22 -19.62 -16.20
C SER A 98 -7.22 -20.77 -16.34
N SER A 99 -8.51 -20.51 -16.08
CA SER A 99 -9.58 -21.50 -16.17
C SER A 99 -9.89 -21.84 -17.64
N ASP A 100 -10.40 -23.06 -17.85
CA ASP A 100 -10.76 -23.57 -19.18
C ASP A 100 -11.72 -22.60 -19.91
N PRO A 101 -11.32 -22.02 -21.07
CA PRO A 101 -12.13 -21.05 -21.82
C PRO A 101 -13.46 -21.66 -22.32
N LEU A 102 -13.62 -22.98 -22.26
CA LEU A 102 -14.85 -23.67 -22.63
C LEU A 102 -15.86 -23.80 -21.47
N ARG A 103 -15.48 -23.45 -20.24
CA ARG A 103 -16.41 -23.43 -19.10
C ARG A 103 -16.77 -21.98 -18.74
N PRO A 104 -17.89 -21.43 -19.24
CA PRO A 104 -18.33 -20.10 -18.85
C PRO A 104 -18.59 -20.06 -17.34
N LEU A 105 -18.08 -19.03 -16.67
CA LEU A 105 -18.42 -18.79 -15.28
C LEU A 105 -19.87 -18.35 -15.17
N ASN A 106 -20.65 -19.07 -14.37
CA ASN A 106 -21.98 -18.61 -13.96
C ASN A 106 -21.85 -17.29 -13.18
N PRO A 107 -22.62 -16.24 -13.52
CA PRO A 107 -22.66 -14.98 -12.79
C PRO A 107 -22.78 -15.13 -11.27
N GLU A 108 -23.63 -16.05 -10.80
CA GLU A 108 -23.87 -16.27 -9.38
C GLU A 108 -22.64 -16.90 -8.69
N GLU A 109 -21.97 -17.84 -9.35
CA GLU A 109 -20.75 -18.47 -8.83
C GLU A 109 -19.59 -17.46 -8.75
N ALA A 110 -19.45 -16.60 -9.76
CA ALA A 110 -18.44 -15.56 -9.78
C ALA A 110 -18.69 -14.53 -8.66
N ALA A 111 -19.92 -14.06 -8.53
CA ALA A 111 -20.31 -13.13 -7.48
C ALA A 111 -20.12 -13.72 -6.07
N ALA A 112 -20.49 -15.00 -5.87
CA ALA A 112 -20.28 -15.68 -4.59
C ALA A 112 -18.80 -15.79 -4.21
N ARG A 113 -17.91 -16.07 -5.18
CA ARG A 113 -16.45 -16.11 -4.95
C ARG A 113 -15.87 -14.74 -4.61
N VAL A 114 -16.40 -13.68 -5.21
CA VAL A 114 -15.98 -12.30 -4.89
C VAL A 114 -16.53 -11.87 -3.52
N ALA A 115 -17.76 -12.26 -3.20
CA ALA A 115 -18.41 -11.96 -1.93
C ALA A 115 -17.73 -12.66 -0.74
N SER A 116 -17.17 -13.85 -0.93
CA SER A 116 -16.40 -14.53 0.13
C SER A 116 -15.10 -13.79 0.50
N ILE A 117 -14.57 -12.95 -0.40
CA ILE A 117 -13.35 -12.15 -0.17
C ILE A 117 -13.71 -10.76 0.37
N THR A 118 -14.71 -10.12 -0.24
CA THR A 118 -15.00 -8.69 -0.02
C THR A 118 -16.19 -8.40 0.88
N GLY A 119 -16.96 -9.44 1.22
CA GLY A 119 -18.31 -9.32 1.76
C GLY A 119 -19.34 -9.11 0.64
N ALA A 120 -20.62 -9.21 0.98
CA ALA A 120 -21.69 -8.83 0.06
C ALA A 120 -21.64 -7.32 -0.25
N GLY A 121 -22.14 -6.94 -1.44
CA GLY A 121 -22.33 -5.55 -1.83
C GLY A 121 -21.78 -5.24 -3.22
N ARG A 122 -21.20 -4.04 -3.35
CA ARG A 122 -21.01 -3.37 -4.64
C ARG A 122 -20.21 -4.17 -5.67
N LEU A 123 -19.09 -4.79 -5.27
CA LEU A 123 -18.24 -5.51 -6.23
C LEU A 123 -18.87 -6.86 -6.65
N PRO A 124 -19.32 -7.74 -5.74
CA PRO A 124 -20.07 -8.94 -6.13
C PRO A 124 -21.25 -8.64 -7.06
N ASP A 125 -22.04 -7.61 -6.75
CA ASP A 125 -23.22 -7.23 -7.53
C ASP A 125 -22.82 -6.76 -8.94
N ALA A 126 -21.76 -5.94 -9.05
CA ALA A 126 -21.24 -5.50 -10.33
C ALA A 126 -20.69 -6.65 -11.19
N VAL A 127 -20.07 -7.66 -10.56
CA VAL A 127 -19.58 -8.85 -11.26
C VAL A 127 -20.74 -9.73 -11.75
N ALA A 128 -21.78 -9.92 -10.93
CA ALA A 128 -22.98 -10.63 -11.35
C ALA A 128 -23.65 -9.94 -12.56
N GLU A 129 -23.75 -8.61 -12.52
CA GLU A 129 -24.33 -7.83 -13.60
C GLU A 129 -23.51 -7.92 -14.89
N ALA A 130 -22.18 -7.79 -14.80
CA ALA A 130 -21.30 -7.82 -15.96
C ALA A 130 -21.27 -9.18 -16.68
N LEU A 131 -21.59 -10.27 -15.98
CA LEU A 131 -21.63 -11.62 -16.54
C LEU A 131 -23.03 -12.04 -17.00
N ARG A 132 -24.07 -11.25 -16.72
CA ARG A 132 -25.44 -11.58 -17.15
C ARG A 132 -25.52 -11.47 -18.68
N PRO A 133 -26.05 -12.50 -19.38
CA PRO A 133 -26.25 -12.42 -20.83
C PRO A 133 -27.30 -11.34 -21.17
N PRO A 134 -27.21 -10.72 -22.36
CA PRO A 134 -28.17 -9.71 -22.83
C PRO A 134 -29.58 -10.25 -23.01
#